data_AF-A0A165C1A8-F1
#
_entry.id   AF-A0A165C1A8-F1
#
_cell.length_a   1.000
_cell.length_b   1.000
_cell.length_c   1.000
_cell.angle_alpha   90.00
_cell.angle_beta   90.00
_cell.angle_gamma   90.00
#
_symmetry.space_group_name_H-M   'P 1'
#
loop_
_entity.id
_entity.type
_entity.pdbx_description
1 polymer ?
#
loop_
_entity_poly.entity_id
_entity_poly.type
_entity_poly.pdbx_seq_one_letter_code
_entity_poly.pdbx_strand_id
1 'polypeptide(L)'
;MQSTLAVIFNNFTTALRDPVHPKLCVCCLAKMIPPGPSESQRTFVSMLRRGHADLLNAALLFIVTASGFDAELLAVDHQLMLETRRCMNRSAREPAIRSEHQQILDATTTGALLLVIETLCSYINLCLRAAAQEPTQRFSRHRWPTRLEDLLPKGGDATMRALCAWLPQSKSFVVTQTVRGIYNACTVELLPHVTIILDAIPVPLACATTELNERSHPPAVQDDTTHPTHRINALAGLMGELSHAYESGRPLTVDPLLVARLLTAVSLAIDVAMPATSEMLVRLASELHFVSGQREPMHPRVRDHLRVGADPINAFGSLHQGLISTLKRRACGRPTCTNTERVIGKSMLLCAQCRVVFYCSKDCQRLHWTKAEHKTICRTMRRLFDAANIATFRLELSKEDFISACRAAHLNDDDLEAVADVYEYISTTNQPGMPYNDTDHTQIGGLSGWHKSTLSRRGDLDRLTPFTANTQPIS
;
A
#
# COMPACT_ATOMS: atom_id res chain seq x y z
N MET A 1 -34.86 0.56 9.99
CA MET A 1 -33.58 1.23 9.67
C MET A 1 -32.91 0.67 8.43
N GLN A 2 -32.66 -0.64 8.33
CA GLN A 2 -32.00 -1.23 7.15
C GLN A 2 -32.76 -0.99 5.83
N SER A 3 -34.09 -1.11 5.81
CA SER A 3 -34.91 -0.83 4.63
C SER A 3 -34.82 0.63 4.16
N THR A 4 -34.82 1.58 5.09
CA THR A 4 -34.70 3.02 4.80
C THR A 4 -33.34 3.37 4.19
N LEU A 5 -32.25 2.84 4.76
CA LEU A 5 -30.90 3.07 4.23
C LEU A 5 -30.72 2.47 2.83
N ALA A 6 -31.27 1.28 2.58
CA ALA A 6 -31.23 0.67 1.26
C ALA A 6 -31.91 1.54 0.18
N VAL A 7 -33.07 2.13 0.49
CA VAL A 7 -33.76 3.07 -0.41
C VAL A 7 -32.90 4.31 -0.65
N ILE A 8 -32.30 4.88 0.40
CA ILE A 8 -31.41 6.04 0.28
C ILE A 8 -30.21 5.73 -0.62
N PHE A 9 -29.56 4.58 -0.44
CA PHE A 9 -28.43 4.19 -1.29
C PHE A 9 -28.83 3.94 -2.74
N ASN A 10 -30.01 3.35 -3.00
CA ASN A 10 -30.49 3.17 -4.37
C ASN A 10 -30.77 4.52 -5.05
N ASN A 11 -31.29 5.50 -4.30
CA ASN A 11 -31.48 6.85 -4.80
C ASN A 11 -30.14 7.52 -5.13
N PHE A 12 -29.14 7.44 -4.26
CA PHE A 12 -27.80 7.96 -4.54
C PHE A 12 -27.13 7.25 -5.71
N THR A 13 -27.25 5.93 -5.80
CA THR A 13 -26.73 5.14 -6.93
C THR A 13 -27.31 5.66 -8.24
N THR A 14 -28.63 5.91 -8.29
CA THR A 14 -29.29 6.45 -9.47
C THR A 14 -28.82 7.88 -9.77
N ALA A 15 -28.70 8.72 -8.74
CA ALA A 15 -28.28 10.10 -8.88
C ALA A 15 -26.83 10.27 -9.37
N LEU A 16 -25.95 9.31 -9.07
CA LEU A 16 -24.53 9.33 -9.48
C LEU A 16 -24.31 8.80 -10.91
N ARG A 17 -25.30 8.17 -11.55
CA ARG A 17 -25.18 7.62 -12.91
C ARG A 17 -25.10 8.70 -14.00
N ASP A 18 -25.65 9.88 -13.74
CA ASP A 18 -25.53 11.04 -14.61
C ASP A 18 -24.62 12.08 -13.94
N PRO A 19 -23.30 12.05 -14.19
CA PRO A 19 -22.38 12.95 -13.53
C PRO A 19 -22.51 14.40 -14.01
N VAL A 20 -23.16 14.65 -15.16
CA VAL A 20 -23.39 16.00 -15.70
C VAL A 20 -24.61 16.65 -15.04
N HIS A 21 -25.63 15.86 -14.70
CA HIS A 21 -26.83 16.35 -14.00
C HIS A 21 -27.11 15.58 -12.70
N PRO A 22 -26.21 15.64 -11.71
CA PRO A 22 -26.39 14.89 -10.48
C PRO A 22 -27.64 15.35 -9.73
N LYS A 23 -28.49 14.38 -9.36
CA LYS A 23 -29.74 14.61 -8.63
C LYS A 23 -29.60 14.19 -7.16
N LEU A 24 -28.59 14.72 -6.47
CA LEU A 24 -28.31 14.40 -5.07
C LEU A 24 -28.08 15.64 -4.22
N CYS A 25 -28.44 15.54 -2.94
CA CYS A 25 -28.11 16.54 -1.94
C CYS A 25 -26.73 16.25 -1.33
N VAL A 26 -25.83 17.23 -1.38
CA VAL A 26 -24.46 17.10 -0.85
C VAL A 26 -24.47 16.87 0.66
N CYS A 27 -25.31 17.60 1.39
CA CYS A 27 -25.46 17.44 2.84
C CYS A 27 -25.90 16.02 3.21
N CYS A 28 -26.92 15.48 2.53
CA CYS A 28 -27.40 14.12 2.79
C CYS A 28 -26.34 13.07 2.47
N LEU A 29 -25.55 13.27 1.41
CA LEU A 29 -24.46 12.35 1.07
C LEU A 29 -23.36 12.36 2.14
N ALA A 30 -22.96 13.54 2.64
CA ALA A 30 -21.91 13.68 3.65
C ALA A 30 -22.30 13.07 5.01
N LYS A 31 -23.55 13.28 5.45
CA LYS A 31 -24.06 12.82 6.76
C LYS A 31 -24.19 11.31 6.90
N MET A 32 -24.16 10.59 5.79
CA MET A 32 -24.41 9.16 5.78
C MET A 32 -23.23 8.34 6.30
N ILE A 33 -22.02 8.93 6.35
CA ILE A 33 -20.86 8.29 6.96
C ILE A 33 -20.96 8.44 8.49
N PRO A 34 -21.02 7.34 9.27
CA PRO A 34 -21.00 7.43 10.72
C PRO A 34 -19.70 8.11 11.21
N PRO A 35 -19.78 9.00 12.21
CA PRO A 35 -18.60 9.69 12.72
C PRO A 35 -17.64 8.71 13.41
N GLY A 36 -16.36 8.91 13.15
CA GLY A 36 -15.25 8.23 13.82
C GLY A 36 -15.17 6.70 13.61
N PRO A 37 -14.06 6.08 14.05
CA PRO A 37 -13.90 4.63 14.05
C PRO A 37 -14.80 4.01 15.13
N SER A 38 -16.01 3.63 14.75
CA SER A 38 -17.01 3.04 15.65
C SER A 38 -17.49 1.66 15.15
N GLU A 39 -18.14 0.90 16.03
CA GLU A 39 -18.87 -0.31 15.61
C GLU A 39 -19.94 -0.01 14.55
N SER A 40 -20.59 1.15 14.65
CA SER A 40 -21.50 1.67 13.64
C SER A 40 -20.83 1.83 12.28
N GLN A 41 -19.60 2.36 12.23
CA GLN A 41 -18.84 2.48 10.98
C GLN A 41 -18.49 1.11 10.39
N ARG A 42 -18.06 0.14 11.21
CA ARG A 42 -17.80 -1.24 10.75
C ARG A 42 -19.06 -1.90 10.17
N THR A 43 -20.19 -1.73 10.84
CA THR A 43 -21.49 -2.23 10.37
C THR A 43 -21.91 -1.57 9.06
N PHE A 44 -21.73 -0.26 8.96
CA PHE A 44 -21.99 0.52 7.75
C PHE A 44 -21.14 0.06 6.56
N VAL A 45 -19.83 -0.13 6.75
CA VAL A 45 -18.93 -0.63 5.70
C VAL A 45 -19.29 -2.06 5.28
N SER A 46 -19.63 -2.93 6.24
CA SER A 46 -20.08 -4.30 5.94
C SER A 46 -21.36 -4.30 5.09
N MET A 47 -22.34 -3.46 5.45
CA MET A 47 -23.58 -3.28 4.70
C MET A 47 -23.32 -2.76 3.29
N LEU A 48 -22.50 -1.71 3.12
CA LEU A 48 -22.14 -1.17 1.81
C LEU A 48 -21.50 -2.22 0.91
N ARG A 49 -20.48 -2.92 1.43
CA ARG A 49 -19.71 -3.90 0.64
C ARG A 49 -20.55 -5.12 0.23
N ARG A 50 -21.51 -5.56 1.05
CA ARG A 50 -22.34 -6.76 0.80
C ARG A 50 -23.60 -6.46 -0.02
N GLY A 51 -24.23 -5.31 0.22
CA GLY A 51 -25.57 -5.00 -0.31
C GLY A 51 -25.64 -3.85 -1.30
N HIS A 52 -24.59 -3.04 -1.42
CA HIS A 52 -24.61 -1.79 -2.19
C HIS A 52 -23.34 -1.59 -3.03
N ALA A 53 -22.84 -2.66 -3.66
CA ALA A 53 -21.71 -2.59 -4.57
C ALA A 53 -21.95 -1.62 -5.75
N ASP A 54 -23.20 -1.54 -6.24
CA ASP A 54 -23.59 -0.62 -7.31
C ASP A 54 -23.39 0.85 -6.92
N LEU A 55 -23.60 1.21 -5.64
CA LEU A 55 -23.34 2.57 -5.15
C LEU A 55 -21.85 2.89 -5.23
N LEU A 56 -20.99 1.97 -4.79
CA LEU A 56 -19.53 2.14 -4.80
C LEU A 56 -18.99 2.22 -6.24
N ASN A 57 -19.52 1.39 -7.14
CA ASN A 57 -19.20 1.43 -8.56
C ASN A 57 -19.65 2.73 -9.21
N ALA A 58 -20.87 3.20 -8.94
CA ALA A 58 -21.37 4.48 -9.42
C ALA A 58 -20.57 5.66 -8.86
N ALA A 59 -20.19 5.60 -7.58
CA ALA A 59 -19.35 6.60 -6.93
C ALA A 59 -17.98 6.74 -7.62
N LEU A 60 -17.30 5.62 -7.86
CA LEU A 60 -15.99 5.65 -8.51
C LEU A 60 -16.09 6.08 -9.97
N LEU A 61 -17.11 5.61 -10.70
CA LEU A 61 -17.36 6.06 -12.08
C LEU A 61 -17.67 7.56 -12.14
N PHE A 62 -18.42 8.10 -11.18
CA PHE A 62 -18.68 9.53 -11.05
C PHE A 62 -17.37 10.30 -10.84
N ILE A 63 -16.54 9.89 -9.87
CA ILE A 63 -15.23 10.52 -9.59
C ILE A 63 -14.35 10.54 -10.85
N VAL A 64 -14.29 9.41 -11.56
CA VAL A 64 -13.46 9.25 -12.76
C VAL A 64 -14.01 10.04 -13.95
N THR A 65 -15.32 10.27 -14.03
CA THR A 65 -15.92 11.02 -15.14
C THR A 65 -15.88 12.51 -14.89
N ALA A 66 -16.12 12.94 -13.65
CA ALA A 66 -16.13 14.34 -13.28
C ALA A 66 -14.77 15.02 -13.37
N SER A 67 -13.66 14.26 -13.36
CA SER A 67 -12.32 14.83 -13.51
C SER A 67 -12.05 15.44 -14.89
N GLY A 68 -12.88 15.12 -15.89
CA GLY A 68 -12.78 15.65 -17.25
C GLY A 68 -13.75 16.80 -17.53
N PHE A 69 -14.41 17.35 -16.48
CA PHE A 69 -15.28 18.50 -16.63
C PHE A 69 -14.45 19.78 -16.65
N ASP A 70 -14.19 20.31 -17.84
CA ASP A 70 -13.53 21.61 -17.99
C ASP A 70 -14.59 22.72 -17.97
N ALA A 71 -15.52 22.72 -18.93
CA ALA A 71 -16.55 23.76 -19.05
C ALA A 71 -17.79 23.47 -18.18
N GLU A 72 -18.06 22.21 -17.89
CA GLU A 72 -19.25 21.75 -17.17
C GLU A 72 -19.11 21.87 -15.65
N LEU A 73 -17.90 22.11 -15.13
CA LEU A 73 -17.61 22.13 -13.70
C LEU A 73 -18.57 23.06 -12.93
N LEU A 74 -18.73 24.30 -13.41
CA LEU A 74 -19.61 25.30 -12.79
C LEU A 74 -21.10 24.91 -12.88
N ALA A 75 -21.50 24.25 -13.97
CA ALA A 75 -22.88 23.81 -14.15
C ALA A 75 -23.23 22.65 -13.19
N VAL A 76 -22.32 21.69 -13.06
CA VAL A 76 -22.44 20.57 -12.12
C VAL A 76 -22.46 21.08 -10.68
N ASP A 77 -21.57 22.01 -10.34
CA ASP A 77 -21.51 22.63 -9.02
C ASP A 77 -22.82 23.34 -8.66
N HIS A 78 -23.31 24.19 -9.57
CA HIS A 78 -24.58 24.87 -9.41
C HIS A 78 -25.75 23.89 -9.27
N GLN A 79 -25.76 22.80 -10.04
CA GLN A 79 -26.79 21.77 -9.97
C GLN A 79 -26.78 21.05 -8.61
N LEU A 80 -25.61 20.69 -8.07
CA LEU A 80 -25.47 20.11 -6.73
C LEU A 80 -25.96 21.07 -5.62
N MET A 81 -25.65 22.36 -5.75
CA MET A 81 -26.12 23.39 -4.83
C MET A 81 -27.66 23.56 -4.90
N LEU A 82 -28.23 23.51 -6.09
CA LEU A 82 -29.67 23.57 -6.30
C LEU A 82 -30.38 22.37 -5.65
N GLU A 83 -29.89 21.15 -5.84
CA GLU A 83 -30.45 19.95 -5.22
C GLU A 83 -30.34 19.98 -3.69
N THR A 84 -29.25 20.52 -3.16
CA THR A 84 -29.06 20.72 -1.71
C THR A 84 -30.08 21.71 -1.16
N ARG A 85 -30.33 22.83 -1.84
CA ARG A 85 -31.39 23.80 -1.46
C ARG A 85 -32.79 23.21 -1.55
N ARG A 86 -33.07 22.42 -2.60
CA ARG A 86 -34.35 21.71 -2.76
C ARG A 86 -34.59 20.75 -1.59
N CYS A 87 -33.57 20.00 -1.20
CA CYS A 87 -33.64 19.09 -0.05
C CYS A 87 -33.89 19.87 1.25
N MET A 88 -33.13 20.94 1.50
CA MET A 88 -33.31 21.82 2.65
C MET A 88 -34.76 22.35 2.77
N ASN A 89 -35.36 22.77 1.65
CA ASN A 89 -36.73 23.28 1.63
C ASN A 89 -37.78 22.18 1.88
N ARG A 90 -37.54 20.94 1.44
CA ARG A 90 -38.41 19.79 1.76
C ARG A 90 -38.37 19.46 3.27
N SER A 91 -37.21 19.65 3.89
CA SER A 91 -37.00 19.49 5.34
C SER A 91 -37.37 20.73 6.17
N ALA A 92 -38.18 21.65 5.64
CA ALA A 92 -38.51 22.91 6.32
C ALA A 92 -39.14 22.75 7.72
N ARG A 93 -39.74 21.58 8.01
CA ARG A 93 -40.36 21.27 9.31
C ARG A 93 -39.35 20.78 10.36
N GLU A 94 -38.08 20.57 9.99
CA GLU A 94 -37.04 20.02 10.87
C GLU A 94 -35.86 21.02 10.96
N PRO A 95 -35.88 21.95 11.94
CA PRO A 95 -34.90 23.03 12.04
C PRO A 95 -33.44 22.56 12.11
N ALA A 96 -33.19 21.44 12.79
CA ALA A 96 -31.86 20.84 12.89
C ALA A 96 -31.32 20.44 11.51
N ILE A 97 -32.11 19.67 10.72
CA ILE A 97 -31.72 19.26 9.37
C ILE A 97 -31.48 20.49 8.48
N ARG A 98 -32.34 21.51 8.59
CA ARG A 98 -32.18 22.76 7.83
C ARG A 98 -30.89 23.49 8.18
N SER A 99 -30.56 23.61 9.48
CA SER A 99 -29.33 24.24 9.93
C SER A 99 -28.09 23.54 9.37
N GLU A 100 -28.09 22.21 9.35
CA GLU A 100 -26.96 21.45 8.81
C GLU A 100 -26.84 21.59 7.27
N HIS A 101 -27.95 21.69 6.54
CA HIS A 101 -27.90 21.99 5.11
C HIS A 101 -27.31 23.38 4.86
N GLN A 102 -27.70 24.37 5.67
CA GLN A 102 -27.15 25.71 5.59
C GLN A 102 -25.64 25.71 5.85
N GLN A 103 -25.17 25.01 6.89
CA GLN A 103 -23.73 24.87 7.18
C GLN A 103 -22.96 24.28 5.99
N ILE A 104 -23.52 23.26 5.32
CA ILE A 104 -22.89 22.68 4.13
C ILE A 104 -22.86 23.68 2.98
N LEU A 105 -23.96 24.39 2.72
CA LEU A 105 -24.01 25.42 1.67
C LEU A 105 -22.98 26.53 1.93
N ASP A 106 -22.79 26.93 3.19
CA ASP A 106 -21.80 27.92 3.59
C ASP A 106 -20.36 27.38 3.46
N ALA A 107 -20.14 26.09 3.76
CA ALA A 107 -18.85 25.43 3.62
C ALA A 107 -18.44 25.17 2.16
N THR A 108 -19.40 24.99 1.25
CA THR A 108 -19.16 24.74 -0.19
C THR A 108 -18.69 25.96 -0.99
N THR A 109 -18.16 27.00 -0.35
CA THR A 109 -17.52 28.13 -1.03
C THR A 109 -16.33 27.70 -1.90
N THR A 110 -15.71 26.57 -1.59
CA THR A 110 -14.64 25.93 -2.39
C THR A 110 -15.16 25.06 -3.54
N GLY A 111 -16.48 24.91 -3.69
CA GLY A 111 -17.14 24.07 -4.69
C GLY A 111 -17.83 22.85 -4.08
N ALA A 112 -19.14 22.72 -4.33
CA ALA A 112 -19.95 21.56 -3.98
C ALA A 112 -19.48 20.25 -4.64
N LEU A 113 -18.98 20.31 -5.87
CA LEU A 113 -18.47 19.13 -6.58
C LEU A 113 -17.27 18.53 -5.84
N LEU A 114 -16.32 19.36 -5.41
CA LEU A 114 -15.14 18.87 -4.70
C LEU A 114 -15.53 18.20 -3.37
N LEU A 115 -16.49 18.77 -2.63
CA LEU A 115 -17.01 18.15 -1.41
C LEU A 115 -17.68 16.79 -1.69
N VAL A 116 -18.40 16.65 -2.81
CA VAL A 116 -18.95 15.35 -3.24
C VAL A 116 -17.83 14.37 -3.55
N ILE A 117 -16.80 14.78 -4.29
CA ILE A 117 -15.65 13.92 -4.63
C ILE A 117 -14.94 13.42 -3.36
N GLU A 118 -14.64 14.31 -2.42
CA GLU A 118 -13.99 13.96 -1.14
C GLU A 118 -14.87 13.03 -0.31
N THR A 119 -16.18 13.31 -0.29
CA THR A 119 -17.16 12.46 0.39
C THR A 119 -17.15 11.06 -0.22
N LEU A 120 -17.34 10.92 -1.53
CA LEU A 120 -17.34 9.62 -2.23
C LEU A 120 -16.01 8.87 -2.07
N CYS A 121 -14.88 9.57 -2.14
CA CYS A 121 -13.57 9.00 -1.81
C CYS A 121 -13.53 8.44 -0.39
N SER A 122 -14.19 9.07 0.59
CA SER A 122 -14.29 8.55 1.96
C SER A 122 -15.01 7.19 2.01
N TYR A 123 -16.12 7.02 1.28
CA TYR A 123 -16.83 5.73 1.20
C TYR A 123 -15.93 4.63 0.64
N ILE A 124 -15.26 4.94 -0.48
CA ILE A 124 -14.38 4.02 -1.19
C ILE A 124 -13.20 3.63 -0.28
N ASN A 125 -12.53 4.61 0.31
CA ASN A 125 -11.39 4.38 1.21
C ASN A 125 -11.78 3.53 2.43
N LEU A 126 -12.93 3.80 3.07
CA LEU A 126 -13.43 2.97 4.17
C LEU A 126 -13.64 1.51 3.75
N CYS A 127 -14.22 1.29 2.57
CA CYS A 127 -14.44 -0.04 2.03
C CYS A 127 -13.12 -0.75 1.66
N LEU A 128 -12.16 -0.03 1.06
CA LEU A 128 -10.84 -0.55 0.70
C LEU A 128 -10.02 -0.90 1.94
N ARG A 129 -10.04 -0.08 2.99
CA ARG A 129 -9.38 -0.40 4.27
C ARG A 129 -9.95 -1.67 4.89
N ALA A 130 -11.27 -1.84 4.89
CA ALA A 130 -11.90 -3.06 5.36
C ALA A 130 -11.61 -4.27 4.46
N ALA A 131 -11.39 -4.08 3.15
CA ALA A 131 -10.96 -5.14 2.25
C ALA A 131 -9.49 -5.54 2.51
N ALA A 132 -8.61 -4.57 2.78
CA ALA A 132 -7.19 -4.79 3.04
C ALA A 132 -6.93 -5.57 4.34
N GLN A 133 -7.81 -5.46 5.33
CA GLN A 133 -7.76 -6.27 6.57
C GLN A 133 -7.97 -7.77 6.33
N GLU A 134 -8.50 -8.15 5.16
CA GLU A 134 -8.70 -9.54 4.76
C GLU A 134 -7.80 -9.85 3.56
N PRO A 135 -6.48 -10.04 3.77
CA PRO A 135 -5.51 -10.09 2.67
C PRO A 135 -5.70 -11.27 1.72
N THR A 136 -6.49 -12.29 2.10
CA THR A 136 -6.89 -13.42 1.24
C THR A 136 -8.13 -13.14 0.38
N GLN A 137 -8.83 -12.01 0.62
CA GLN A 137 -10.09 -11.65 -0.03
C GLN A 137 -10.10 -10.19 -0.50
N ARG A 138 -8.98 -9.69 -1.03
CA ARG A 138 -8.92 -8.34 -1.62
C ARG A 138 -10.06 -8.11 -2.62
N PHE A 139 -10.30 -9.11 -3.47
CA PHE A 139 -11.51 -9.23 -4.28
C PHE A 139 -12.34 -10.40 -3.77
N SER A 140 -13.56 -10.13 -3.32
CA SER A 140 -14.43 -11.16 -2.74
C SER A 140 -15.59 -11.46 -3.68
N ARG A 141 -16.02 -12.72 -3.76
CA ARG A 141 -17.20 -13.10 -4.56
C ARG A 141 -18.50 -12.45 -4.07
N HIS A 142 -18.55 -12.03 -2.81
CA HIS A 142 -19.77 -11.56 -2.15
C HIS A 142 -19.61 -10.18 -1.48
N ARG A 143 -18.44 -9.55 -1.62
CA ARG A 143 -18.16 -8.25 -1.02
C ARG A 143 -17.37 -7.39 -1.98
N TRP A 144 -17.76 -6.13 -2.12
CA TRP A 144 -17.01 -5.16 -2.91
C TRP A 144 -15.59 -4.96 -2.34
N PRO A 145 -14.55 -4.81 -3.20
CA PRO A 145 -14.60 -4.99 -4.65
C PRO A 145 -14.70 -6.48 -5.00
N THR A 146 -15.44 -6.81 -6.05
CA THR A 146 -15.64 -8.19 -6.51
C THR A 146 -14.76 -8.54 -7.72
N ARG A 147 -14.43 -7.52 -8.52
CA ARG A 147 -13.61 -7.60 -9.72
C ARG A 147 -12.84 -6.29 -9.92
N LEU A 148 -11.95 -6.24 -10.89
CA LEU A 148 -11.11 -5.05 -11.11
C LEU A 148 -11.88 -3.88 -11.69
N GLU A 149 -12.89 -4.14 -12.50
CA GLU A 149 -13.73 -3.12 -13.12
C GLU A 149 -14.49 -2.31 -12.06
N ASP A 150 -14.65 -2.87 -10.86
CA ASP A 150 -15.20 -2.16 -9.70
C ASP A 150 -14.24 -1.07 -9.17
N LEU A 151 -12.92 -1.21 -9.42
CA LEU A 151 -11.86 -0.27 -8.99
C LEU A 151 -11.24 0.51 -10.16
N LEU A 152 -11.31 0.00 -11.38
CA LEU A 152 -10.75 0.60 -12.60
C LEU A 152 -11.83 0.66 -13.68
N PRO A 153 -12.92 1.43 -13.48
CA PRO A 153 -14.09 1.42 -14.36
C PRO A 153 -13.81 1.90 -15.78
N LYS A 154 -12.70 2.61 -16.02
CA LYS A 154 -12.23 3.03 -17.35
C LYS A 154 -10.85 2.43 -17.72
N GLY A 155 -10.42 1.39 -17.01
CA GLY A 155 -9.07 0.82 -17.13
C GLY A 155 -8.03 1.59 -16.30
N GLY A 156 -6.82 1.01 -16.19
CA GLY A 156 -5.76 1.52 -15.31
C GLY A 156 -5.34 2.95 -15.60
N ASP A 157 -4.96 3.25 -16.85
CA ASP A 157 -4.50 4.58 -17.27
C ASP A 157 -5.55 5.67 -17.01
N ALA A 158 -6.74 5.54 -17.59
CA ALA A 158 -7.77 6.57 -17.52
C ALA A 158 -8.31 6.77 -16.09
N THR A 159 -8.48 5.69 -15.32
CA THR A 159 -8.89 5.79 -13.92
C THR A 159 -7.82 6.49 -13.08
N MET A 160 -6.54 6.18 -13.26
CA MET A 160 -5.48 6.84 -12.49
C MET A 160 -5.29 8.30 -12.86
N ARG A 161 -5.31 8.67 -14.15
CA ARG A 161 -5.27 10.09 -14.56
C ARG A 161 -6.40 10.88 -13.93
N ALA A 162 -7.62 10.33 -13.97
CA ALA A 162 -8.79 10.96 -13.40
C ALA A 162 -8.68 11.18 -11.89
N LEU A 163 -8.27 10.15 -11.13
CA LEU A 163 -8.06 10.27 -9.68
C LEU A 163 -6.93 11.23 -9.34
N CYS A 164 -5.83 11.19 -10.08
CA CYS A 164 -4.67 12.05 -9.89
C CYS A 164 -4.96 13.52 -10.21
N ALA A 165 -5.88 13.82 -11.14
CA ALA A 165 -6.33 15.18 -11.44
C ALA A 165 -7.00 15.86 -10.23
N TRP A 166 -7.57 15.09 -9.31
CA TRP A 166 -8.19 15.61 -8.08
C TRP A 166 -7.20 15.92 -6.96
N LEU A 167 -6.00 15.33 -6.96
CA LEU A 167 -5.00 15.52 -5.91
C LEU A 167 -4.60 16.99 -5.68
N PRO A 168 -4.27 17.80 -6.71
CA PRO A 168 -3.94 19.22 -6.51
C PRO A 168 -5.17 20.07 -6.15
N GLN A 169 -6.38 19.61 -6.47
CA GLN A 169 -7.62 20.36 -6.22
C GLN A 169 -8.16 20.16 -4.80
N SER A 170 -7.94 18.97 -4.23
CA SER A 170 -8.44 18.60 -2.92
C SER A 170 -7.53 19.08 -1.79
N LYS A 171 -8.16 19.64 -0.75
CA LYS A 171 -7.49 19.94 0.52
C LYS A 171 -7.58 18.77 1.50
N SER A 172 -8.45 17.79 1.25
CA SER A 172 -8.55 16.60 2.09
C SER A 172 -7.48 15.55 1.73
N PHE A 173 -6.89 14.90 2.72
CA PHE A 173 -6.00 13.76 2.48
C PHE A 173 -6.73 12.51 1.96
N VAL A 174 -8.07 12.50 1.98
CA VAL A 174 -8.90 11.33 1.64
C VAL A 174 -8.75 10.92 0.18
N VAL A 175 -8.60 11.87 -0.75
CA VAL A 175 -8.37 11.57 -2.17
C VAL A 175 -7.05 10.81 -2.34
N THR A 176 -5.98 11.27 -1.67
CA THR A 176 -4.67 10.59 -1.64
C THR A 176 -4.78 9.17 -1.07
N GLN A 177 -5.54 8.98 0.01
CA GLN A 177 -5.75 7.64 0.59
C GLN A 177 -6.57 6.73 -0.33
N THR A 178 -7.50 7.29 -1.10
CA THR A 178 -8.29 6.54 -2.08
C THR A 178 -7.40 6.09 -3.24
N VAL A 179 -6.58 6.99 -3.78
CA VAL A 179 -5.54 6.66 -4.79
C VAL A 179 -4.63 5.55 -4.28
N ARG A 180 -4.10 5.69 -3.05
CA ARG A 180 -3.25 4.68 -2.42
C ARG A 180 -3.97 3.35 -2.23
N GLY A 181 -5.21 3.37 -1.77
CA GLY A 181 -6.02 2.18 -1.57
C GLY A 181 -6.27 1.41 -2.88
N ILE A 182 -6.59 2.12 -3.95
CA ILE A 182 -6.81 1.53 -5.28
C ILE A 182 -5.49 0.97 -5.84
N TYR A 183 -4.39 1.73 -5.73
CA TYR A 183 -3.06 1.27 -6.10
C TYR A 183 -2.66 -0.01 -5.36
N ASN A 184 -2.85 -0.06 -4.04
CA ASN A 184 -2.54 -1.24 -3.24
C ASN A 184 -3.43 -2.44 -3.56
N ALA A 185 -4.69 -2.20 -3.95
CA ALA A 185 -5.61 -3.24 -4.36
C ALA A 185 -5.30 -3.79 -5.77
N CYS A 186 -4.76 -2.95 -6.66
CA CYS A 186 -4.53 -3.24 -8.08
C CYS A 186 -3.05 -3.04 -8.49
N THR A 187 -2.10 -3.35 -7.61
CA THR A 187 -0.68 -2.98 -7.79
C THR A 187 -0.09 -3.56 -9.07
N VAL A 188 -0.46 -4.78 -9.44
CA VAL A 188 0.03 -5.44 -10.64
C VAL A 188 -0.49 -4.74 -11.89
N GLU A 189 -1.78 -4.40 -11.90
CA GLU A 189 -2.47 -3.76 -13.02
C GLU A 189 -2.07 -2.29 -13.19
N LEU A 190 -1.70 -1.62 -12.09
CA LEU A 190 -1.33 -0.21 -12.08
C LEU A 190 0.18 0.05 -12.13
N LEU A 191 1.01 -0.99 -12.04
CA LEU A 191 2.47 -0.86 -12.17
C LEU A 191 2.91 -0.12 -13.45
N PRO A 192 2.32 -0.37 -14.64
CA PRO A 192 2.66 0.40 -15.85
C PRO A 192 2.26 1.88 -15.80
N HIS A 193 1.44 2.28 -14.82
CA HIS A 193 0.84 3.61 -14.70
C HIS A 193 1.41 4.40 -13.51
N VAL A 194 2.44 3.89 -12.83
CA VAL A 194 3.05 4.51 -11.64
C VAL A 194 3.53 5.93 -11.91
N THR A 195 4.05 6.22 -13.11
CA THR A 195 4.51 7.57 -13.52
C THR A 195 3.41 8.62 -13.47
N ILE A 196 2.16 8.26 -13.78
CA ILE A 196 1.00 9.16 -13.70
C ILE A 196 0.76 9.58 -12.24
N ILE A 197 0.89 8.62 -11.32
CA ILE A 197 0.67 8.86 -9.89
C ILE A 197 1.76 9.78 -9.35
N LEU A 198 3.01 9.52 -9.71
CA LEU A 198 4.16 10.30 -9.28
C LEU A 198 4.13 11.74 -9.79
N ASP A 199 3.75 11.96 -11.04
CA ASP A 199 3.66 13.30 -11.62
C ASP A 199 2.61 14.20 -10.94
N ALA A 200 1.60 13.59 -10.33
CA ALA A 200 0.54 14.31 -9.63
C ALA A 200 0.88 14.70 -8.18
N ILE A 201 1.99 14.21 -7.61
CA ILE A 201 2.36 14.42 -6.20
C ILE A 201 3.07 15.76 -5.91
N PRO A 202 4.00 16.27 -6.74
CA PRO A 202 4.80 17.45 -6.40
C PRO A 202 3.98 18.68 -6.02
N VAL A 203 2.91 18.97 -6.77
CA VAL A 203 2.05 20.16 -6.55
C VAL A 203 1.33 20.09 -5.20
N PRO A 204 0.50 19.07 -4.90
CA PRO A 204 -0.18 19.01 -3.61
C PRO A 204 0.77 18.90 -2.42
N LEU A 205 1.95 18.27 -2.59
CA LEU A 205 2.97 18.23 -1.54
C LEU A 205 3.53 19.62 -1.24
N ALA A 206 3.93 20.36 -2.28
CA ALA A 206 4.43 21.73 -2.13
C ALA A 206 3.37 22.66 -1.54
N CYS A 207 2.11 22.58 -1.99
CA CYS A 207 1.00 23.35 -1.43
C CYS A 207 0.80 23.08 0.07
N ALA A 208 0.74 21.81 0.49
CA ALA A 208 0.59 21.46 1.89
C ALA A 208 1.78 21.92 2.75
N THR A 209 3.00 21.86 2.20
CA THR A 209 4.21 22.38 2.85
C THR A 209 4.15 23.89 3.05
N THR A 210 3.77 24.66 2.01
CA THR A 210 3.60 26.11 2.13
C THR A 210 2.52 26.47 3.14
N GLU A 211 1.36 25.83 3.09
CA GLU A 211 0.27 26.05 4.05
C GLU A 211 0.72 25.78 5.51
N LEU A 212 1.58 24.77 5.72
CA LEU A 212 2.11 24.46 7.05
C LEU A 212 3.14 25.49 7.53
N ASN A 213 4.00 25.99 6.63
CA ASN A 213 4.96 27.06 6.95
C ASN A 213 4.29 28.39 7.29
N GLU A 214 3.18 28.72 6.61
CA GLU A 214 2.44 29.96 6.86
C GLU A 214 1.67 29.94 8.19
N ARG A 215 1.44 28.77 8.79
CA ARG A 215 0.77 28.64 10.08
C ARG A 215 1.71 29.02 11.22
N SER A 216 1.54 30.24 11.74
CA SER A 216 2.35 30.75 12.87
C SER A 216 2.02 30.13 14.24
N HIS A 217 0.92 29.39 14.37
CA HIS A 217 0.44 28.85 15.65
C HIS A 217 0.15 27.34 15.55
N PRO A 218 0.53 26.54 16.57
CA PRO A 218 0.12 25.15 16.65
C PRO A 218 -1.42 25.12 16.76
N PRO A 219 -2.11 24.42 15.84
CA PRO A 219 -3.56 24.39 15.86
C PRO A 219 -4.06 23.68 17.12
N ALA A 220 -5.21 24.12 17.61
CA ALA A 220 -5.98 23.32 18.54
C ALA A 220 -6.22 21.93 17.91
N VAL A 221 -6.07 20.87 18.70
CA VAL A 221 -6.22 19.48 18.27
C VAL A 221 -7.65 19.24 17.76
N GLN A 222 -7.88 19.49 16.47
CA GLN A 222 -9.09 19.09 15.76
C GLN A 222 -8.68 18.07 14.70
N ASP A 223 -9.38 16.93 14.71
CA ASP A 223 -9.26 15.84 13.74
C ASP A 223 -9.84 16.30 12.39
N ASP A 224 -9.11 17.18 11.74
CA ASP A 224 -9.49 17.81 10.49
C ASP A 224 -8.75 17.12 9.34
N THR A 225 -9.53 16.49 8.45
CA THR A 225 -8.99 15.84 7.26
C THR A 225 -8.27 16.78 6.29
N THR A 226 -8.42 18.09 6.48
CA THR A 226 -7.78 19.13 5.67
C THR A 226 -6.46 19.63 6.25
N HIS A 227 -6.05 19.16 7.43
CA HIS A 227 -4.80 19.61 8.05
C HIS A 227 -3.58 19.28 7.17
N PRO A 228 -2.70 20.25 6.86
CA PRO A 228 -1.58 20.05 5.92
C PRO A 228 -0.62 18.93 6.34
N THR A 229 -0.37 18.75 7.65
CA THR A 229 0.41 17.60 8.16
C THR A 229 -0.17 16.25 7.75
N HIS A 230 -1.49 16.07 7.81
CA HIS A 230 -2.11 14.81 7.40
C HIS A 230 -2.03 14.60 5.88
N ARG A 231 -2.10 15.68 5.09
CA ARG A 231 -1.88 15.65 3.64
C ARG A 231 -0.45 15.23 3.30
N ILE A 232 0.56 15.84 3.93
CA ILE A 232 1.98 15.49 3.75
C ILE A 232 2.19 14.01 4.12
N ASN A 233 1.66 13.56 5.27
CA ASN A 233 1.76 12.16 5.69
C ASN A 233 1.12 11.19 4.68
N ALA A 234 -0.04 11.54 4.13
CA ALA A 234 -0.72 10.72 3.14
C ALA A 234 0.04 10.64 1.82
N LEU A 235 0.60 11.77 1.35
CA LEU A 235 1.39 11.84 0.13
C LEU A 235 2.72 11.08 0.28
N ALA A 236 3.43 11.26 1.39
CA ALA A 236 4.64 10.49 1.70
C ALA A 236 4.34 8.99 1.75
N GLY A 237 3.23 8.59 2.39
CA GLY A 237 2.80 7.21 2.44
C GLY A 237 2.42 6.63 1.06
N LEU A 238 1.84 7.43 0.16
CA LEU A 238 1.60 7.03 -1.23
C LEU A 238 2.93 6.83 -1.97
N MET A 239 3.86 7.79 -1.86
CA MET A 239 5.20 7.67 -2.45
C MET A 239 5.95 6.43 -1.95
N GLY A 240 5.90 6.13 -0.66
CA GLY A 240 6.51 4.92 -0.09
C GLY A 240 6.03 3.62 -0.74
N GLU A 241 4.73 3.47 -0.99
CA GLU A 241 4.19 2.28 -1.67
C GLU A 241 4.59 2.24 -3.16
N LEU A 242 4.72 3.39 -3.80
CA LEU A 242 5.22 3.50 -5.17
C LEU A 242 6.73 3.21 -5.23
N SER A 243 7.47 3.54 -4.17
CA SER A 243 8.91 3.32 -4.13
C SER A 243 9.29 1.85 -4.20
N HIS A 244 8.53 0.99 -3.51
CA HIS A 244 8.71 -0.45 -3.61
C HIS A 244 8.48 -1.01 -5.02
N ALA A 245 7.76 -0.29 -5.89
CA ALA A 245 7.69 -0.67 -7.30
C ALA A 245 8.98 -0.38 -8.07
N TYR A 246 9.79 0.61 -7.66
CA TYR A 246 11.09 0.89 -8.28
C TYR A 246 12.15 -0.13 -7.88
N GLU A 247 12.17 -0.53 -6.61
CA GLU A 247 13.14 -1.52 -6.09
C GLU A 247 13.05 -2.83 -6.86
N SER A 248 11.91 -3.12 -7.48
CA SER A 248 11.67 -4.34 -8.26
C SER A 248 12.46 -4.48 -9.59
N GLY A 249 13.61 -3.81 -9.74
CA GLY A 249 14.59 -4.08 -10.79
C GLY A 249 14.18 -3.59 -12.19
N ARG A 250 13.10 -2.80 -12.31
CA ARG A 250 12.83 -2.05 -13.53
C ARG A 250 13.32 -0.63 -13.35
N PRO A 251 14.35 -0.20 -14.10
CA PRO A 251 14.54 1.22 -14.29
C PRO A 251 13.31 1.70 -15.05
N LEU A 252 12.32 2.21 -14.31
CA LEU A 252 11.46 3.21 -14.90
C LEU A 252 12.44 4.25 -15.42
N THR A 253 12.45 4.46 -16.73
CA THR A 253 13.04 5.66 -17.31
C THR A 253 12.16 6.80 -16.84
N VAL A 254 12.28 7.14 -15.55
CA VAL A 254 11.56 8.26 -14.97
C VAL A 254 12.17 9.46 -15.64
N ASP A 255 11.29 10.28 -16.21
CA ASP A 255 11.67 11.57 -16.76
C ASP A 255 12.55 12.31 -15.72
N PRO A 256 13.80 12.68 -16.05
CA PRO A 256 14.66 13.43 -15.14
C PRO A 256 13.97 14.68 -14.59
N LEU A 257 13.09 15.33 -15.37
CA LEU A 257 12.33 16.48 -14.93
C LEU A 257 11.32 16.12 -13.83
N LEU A 258 10.67 14.96 -13.93
CA LEU A 258 9.78 14.45 -12.89
C LEU A 258 10.55 14.18 -11.60
N VAL A 259 11.72 13.54 -11.70
CA VAL A 259 12.58 13.28 -10.52
C VAL A 259 13.02 14.59 -9.86
N ALA A 260 13.44 15.59 -10.64
CA ALA A 260 13.81 16.91 -10.13
C ALA A 260 12.65 17.63 -9.42
N ARG A 261 11.45 17.61 -10.01
CA ARG A 261 10.22 18.17 -9.39
C ARG A 261 9.88 17.47 -8.08
N LEU A 262 9.96 16.14 -8.03
CA LEU A 262 9.72 15.36 -6.81
C LEU A 262 10.76 15.67 -5.74
N LEU A 263 12.05 15.66 -6.09
CA LEU A 263 13.13 15.97 -5.15
C LEU A 263 12.99 17.37 -4.54
N THR A 264 12.59 18.34 -5.36
CA THR A 264 12.34 19.71 -4.89
C THR A 264 11.19 19.72 -3.87
N ALA A 265 10.03 19.13 -4.22
CA ALA A 265 8.87 19.11 -3.34
C ALA A 265 9.12 18.32 -2.03
N VAL A 266 9.79 17.16 -2.12
CA VAL A 266 10.17 16.35 -0.96
C VAL A 266 11.15 17.09 -0.06
N SER A 267 12.17 17.75 -0.63
CA SER A 267 13.15 18.50 0.15
C SER A 267 12.50 19.61 0.98
N LEU A 268 11.55 20.35 0.41
CA LEU A 268 10.79 21.37 1.13
C LEU A 268 9.93 20.75 2.26
N ALA A 269 9.36 19.58 2.03
CA ALA A 269 8.51 18.91 3.01
C ALA A 269 9.29 18.30 4.20
N ILE A 270 10.57 17.93 4.02
CA ILE A 270 11.39 17.31 5.07
C ILE A 270 11.46 18.17 6.34
N ASP A 271 11.57 19.48 6.19
CA ASP A 271 11.80 20.41 7.31
C ASP A 271 10.54 20.70 8.14
N VAL A 272 9.36 20.52 7.54
CA VAL A 272 8.07 20.81 8.19
C VAL A 272 7.31 19.56 8.62
N ALA A 273 7.69 18.40 8.08
CA ALA A 273 7.01 17.15 8.37
C ALA A 273 7.26 16.66 9.80
N MET A 274 6.29 15.91 10.35
CA MET A 274 6.46 15.20 11.62
C MET A 274 7.65 14.24 11.55
N PRO A 275 8.33 13.93 12.67
CA PRO A 275 9.57 13.15 12.67
C PRO A 275 9.51 11.86 11.85
N ALA A 276 8.49 11.02 12.05
CA ALA A 276 8.32 9.76 11.32
C ALA A 276 8.12 9.96 9.81
N THR A 277 7.34 10.97 9.41
CA THR A 277 7.11 11.32 8.01
C THR A 277 8.35 11.93 7.37
N SER A 278 9.06 12.76 8.12
CA SER A 278 10.30 13.39 7.71
C SER A 278 11.37 12.34 7.43
N GLU A 279 11.49 11.31 8.27
CA GLU A 279 12.38 10.17 8.02
C GLU A 279 11.98 9.41 6.75
N MET A 280 10.69 9.15 6.53
CA MET A 280 10.19 8.54 5.29
C MET A 280 10.56 9.38 4.05
N LEU A 281 10.37 10.70 4.12
CA LEU A 281 10.72 11.63 3.04
C LEU A 281 12.23 11.68 2.77
N VAL A 282 13.07 11.60 3.81
CA VAL A 282 14.54 11.51 3.67
C VAL A 282 14.95 10.23 2.92
N ARG A 283 14.34 9.09 3.25
CA ARG A 283 14.59 7.82 2.54
C ARG A 283 14.18 7.91 1.06
N LEU A 284 12.96 8.39 0.79
CA LEU A 284 12.45 8.61 -0.56
C LEU A 284 13.34 9.56 -1.38
N ALA A 285 13.81 10.66 -0.79
CA ALA A 285 14.72 11.58 -1.47
C ALA A 285 16.08 10.94 -1.78
N SER A 286 16.56 10.05 -0.91
CA SER A 286 17.81 9.31 -1.13
C SER A 286 17.69 8.37 -2.33
N GLU A 287 16.58 7.63 -2.44
CA GLU A 287 16.25 6.77 -3.58
C GLU A 287 16.15 7.59 -4.89
N LEU A 288 15.41 8.69 -4.87
CA LEU A 288 15.27 9.58 -6.02
C LEU A 288 16.61 10.18 -6.46
N HIS A 289 17.49 10.54 -5.51
CA HIS A 289 18.81 11.06 -5.81
C HIS A 289 19.70 10.01 -6.51
N PHE A 290 19.63 8.74 -6.05
CA PHE A 290 20.28 7.62 -6.71
C PHE A 290 19.78 7.45 -8.16
N VAL A 291 18.47 7.46 -8.38
CA VAL A 291 17.86 7.33 -9.72
C VAL A 291 18.23 8.51 -10.63
N SER A 292 18.34 9.73 -10.09
CA SER A 292 18.73 10.93 -10.86
C SER A 292 20.19 10.95 -11.34
N GLY A 293 21.03 10.01 -10.86
CA GLY A 293 22.47 10.06 -11.10
C GLY A 293 23.14 11.28 -10.43
N GLN A 294 22.66 11.67 -9.25
CA GLN A 294 23.24 12.72 -8.40
C GLN A 294 23.29 14.14 -9.00
N ARG A 295 22.40 14.46 -9.94
CA ARG A 295 22.40 15.78 -10.62
C ARG A 295 21.75 16.90 -9.81
N GLU A 296 20.79 16.54 -8.97
CA GLU A 296 19.93 17.50 -8.27
C GLU A 296 20.53 17.96 -6.93
N PRO A 297 20.23 19.19 -6.47
CA PRO A 297 20.68 19.67 -5.17
C PRO A 297 20.14 18.77 -4.05
N MET A 298 21.04 18.29 -3.21
CA MET A 298 20.71 17.36 -2.13
C MET A 298 20.50 18.10 -0.80
N HIS A 299 19.33 17.88 -0.20
CA HIS A 299 18.97 18.36 1.13
C HIS A 299 19.99 17.91 2.21
N PRO A 300 20.37 18.74 3.20
CA PRO A 300 21.37 18.38 4.21
C PRO A 300 21.05 17.07 4.95
N ARG A 301 19.80 16.87 5.38
CA ARG A 301 19.39 15.64 6.06
C ARG A 301 19.46 14.39 5.18
N VAL A 302 19.29 14.54 3.86
CA VAL A 302 19.45 13.45 2.89
C VAL A 302 20.93 13.13 2.72
N ARG A 303 21.77 14.16 2.63
CA ARG A 303 23.23 14.01 2.61
C ARG A 303 23.74 13.30 3.87
N ASP A 304 23.26 13.69 5.03
CA ASP A 304 23.64 13.09 6.30
C ASP A 304 23.17 11.64 6.38
N HIS A 305 21.95 11.34 5.92
CA HIS A 305 21.45 9.96 5.81
C HIS A 305 22.34 9.09 4.91
N LEU A 306 22.78 9.61 3.75
CA LEU A 306 23.71 8.89 2.88
C LEU A 306 25.12 8.74 3.49
N ARG A 307 25.57 9.71 4.28
CA ARG A 307 26.92 9.73 4.91
C ARG A 307 27.04 8.80 6.11
N VAL A 308 25.99 8.65 6.90
CA VAL A 308 25.91 7.66 7.98
C VAL A 308 26.01 6.24 7.41
N GLY A 309 26.02 6.11 6.08
CA GLY A 309 25.71 4.89 5.37
C GLY A 309 24.20 4.77 5.38
N ALA A 310 23.60 4.50 4.21
CA ALA A 310 22.45 3.61 4.26
C ALA A 310 22.92 2.43 5.12
N ASP A 311 22.26 2.17 6.26
CA ASP A 311 22.49 0.96 7.05
C ASP A 311 22.79 -0.15 6.04
N PRO A 312 24.04 -0.66 5.96
CA PRO A 312 24.52 -1.44 4.83
C PRO A 312 23.44 -2.44 4.51
N ILE A 313 22.77 -2.25 3.36
CA ILE A 313 21.42 -2.72 3.05
C ILE A 313 21.10 -3.88 3.96
N ASN A 314 20.47 -3.61 5.10
CA ASN A 314 20.43 -4.61 6.16
C ASN A 314 19.74 -5.82 5.55
N ALA A 315 20.49 -6.91 5.32
CA ALA A 315 20.02 -8.05 4.54
C ALA A 315 18.73 -8.62 5.13
N PHE A 316 18.59 -8.54 6.46
CA PHE A 316 17.34 -8.86 7.17
C PHE A 316 16.19 -7.91 6.80
N GLY A 317 16.45 -6.61 6.71
CA GLY A 317 15.47 -5.61 6.30
C GLY A 317 15.01 -5.80 4.86
N SER A 318 15.93 -6.04 3.92
CA SER A 318 15.60 -6.32 2.52
C SER A 318 14.86 -7.63 2.37
N LEU A 319 15.28 -8.67 3.09
CA LEU A 319 14.55 -9.93 3.12
C LEU A 319 13.13 -9.74 3.67
N HIS A 320 12.97 -9.06 4.82
CA HIS A 320 11.65 -8.77 5.39
C HIS A 320 10.73 -8.10 4.36
N GLN A 321 11.25 -7.08 3.67
CA GLN A 321 10.52 -6.38 2.63
C GLN A 321 10.17 -7.30 1.45
N GLY A 322 11.13 -8.09 0.95
CA GLY A 322 10.92 -9.07 -0.12
C GLY A 322 9.87 -10.12 0.23
N LEU A 323 9.83 -10.58 1.49
CA LEU A 323 8.81 -11.49 2.00
C LEU A 323 7.42 -10.85 2.04
N ILE A 324 7.33 -9.62 2.55
CA ILE A 324 6.08 -8.83 2.59
C ILE A 324 5.57 -8.61 1.16
N SER A 325 6.44 -8.18 0.23
CA SER A 325 6.11 -7.96 -1.18
C SER A 325 5.64 -9.24 -1.86
N THR A 326 6.34 -10.35 -1.63
CA THR A 326 5.95 -11.67 -2.18
C THR A 326 4.58 -12.10 -1.68
N LEU A 327 4.29 -11.90 -0.39
CA LEU A 327 2.99 -12.24 0.19
C LEU A 327 1.86 -11.33 -0.31
N LYS A 328 2.12 -10.02 -0.39
CA LYS A 328 1.17 -9.01 -0.89
C LYS A 328 0.78 -9.25 -2.35
N ARG A 329 1.70 -9.79 -3.17
CA ARG A 329 1.49 -9.94 -4.62
C ARG A 329 0.40 -10.95 -5.00
N ARG A 330 0.17 -12.00 -4.18
CA ARG A 330 -0.84 -13.05 -4.45
C ARG A 330 -0.77 -13.61 -5.89
N ALA A 331 0.45 -13.76 -6.41
CA ALA A 331 0.72 -14.32 -7.73
C ALA A 331 1.49 -15.64 -7.62
N CYS A 332 1.37 -16.48 -8.64
CA CYS A 332 2.09 -17.74 -8.71
C CYS A 332 3.60 -17.46 -8.70
N GLY A 333 4.34 -17.91 -7.70
CA GLY A 333 5.77 -17.66 -7.60
C GLY A 333 6.65 -18.41 -8.61
N ARG A 334 6.05 -19.11 -9.58
CA ARG A 334 6.80 -19.70 -10.69
C ARG A 334 7.10 -18.57 -11.68
N PRO A 335 8.38 -18.28 -12.02
CA PRO A 335 8.75 -17.10 -12.84
C PRO A 335 8.06 -17.00 -14.20
N THR A 336 7.71 -18.15 -14.81
CA THR A 336 7.04 -18.20 -16.12
C THR A 336 5.51 -18.22 -16.03
N CYS A 337 4.94 -18.06 -14.84
CA CYS A 337 3.50 -18.13 -14.63
C CYS A 337 2.96 -16.77 -14.16
N THR A 338 2.22 -16.12 -15.05
CA THR A 338 1.58 -14.82 -14.79
C THR A 338 0.23 -14.94 -14.07
N ASN A 339 -0.19 -16.16 -13.70
CA ASN A 339 -1.44 -16.37 -12.99
C ASN A 339 -1.39 -15.71 -11.61
N THR A 340 -2.40 -14.88 -11.34
CA THR A 340 -2.69 -14.31 -10.02
C THR A 340 -3.86 -15.04 -9.39
N GLU A 341 -4.01 -14.95 -8.05
CA GLU A 341 -5.15 -15.54 -7.32
C GLU A 341 -6.48 -15.07 -7.92
N ARG A 342 -6.47 -13.83 -8.41
CA ARG A 342 -7.56 -13.20 -9.14
C ARG A 342 -7.86 -13.89 -10.48
N VAL A 343 -6.87 -14.08 -11.36
CA VAL A 343 -7.06 -14.70 -12.68
C VAL A 343 -7.65 -16.10 -12.54
N ILE A 344 -7.24 -16.86 -11.52
CA ILE A 344 -7.74 -18.23 -11.29
C ILE A 344 -9.07 -18.29 -10.53
N GLY A 345 -9.52 -17.17 -9.93
CA GLY A 345 -10.79 -17.07 -9.19
C GLY A 345 -10.89 -17.96 -7.95
N LYS A 346 -9.77 -18.43 -7.39
CA LYS A 346 -9.70 -19.34 -6.23
C LYS A 346 -8.40 -19.13 -5.46
N SER A 347 -8.37 -19.55 -4.20
CA SER A 347 -7.14 -19.45 -3.41
C SER A 347 -5.99 -20.29 -3.96
N MET A 348 -4.82 -19.67 -3.96
CA MET A 348 -3.57 -20.31 -4.38
C MET A 348 -3.03 -21.24 -3.30
N LEU A 349 -2.28 -22.24 -3.74
CA LEU A 349 -1.56 -23.16 -2.86
C LEU A 349 -0.33 -22.46 -2.29
N LEU A 350 -0.29 -22.28 -0.98
CA LEU A 350 0.91 -21.80 -0.31
C LEU A 350 1.92 -22.95 -0.16
N CYS A 351 3.21 -22.69 -0.37
CA CYS A 351 4.24 -23.69 -0.10
C CYS A 351 4.16 -24.17 1.35
N ALA A 352 3.91 -25.46 1.57
CA ALA A 352 3.71 -26.01 2.92
C ALA A 352 4.95 -25.88 3.83
N GLN A 353 6.14 -25.74 3.23
CA GLN A 353 7.41 -25.61 3.96
C GLN A 353 7.74 -24.15 4.28
N CYS A 354 8.03 -23.29 3.29
CA CYS A 354 8.40 -21.91 3.59
C CYS A 354 7.20 -21.03 3.97
N ARG A 355 5.98 -21.35 3.53
CA ARG A 355 4.77 -20.53 3.76
C ARG A 355 4.84 -19.09 3.25
N VAL A 356 5.68 -18.82 2.25
CA VAL A 356 5.81 -17.48 1.63
C VAL A 356 5.30 -17.48 0.19
N VAL A 357 5.68 -18.49 -0.60
CA VAL A 357 5.41 -18.52 -2.05
C VAL A 357 4.07 -19.18 -2.36
N PHE A 358 3.26 -18.53 -3.20
CA PHE A 358 1.97 -19.03 -3.70
C PHE A 358 2.10 -19.75 -5.05
N TYR A 359 1.21 -20.70 -5.32
CA TYR A 359 1.13 -21.42 -6.59
C TYR A 359 -0.31 -21.56 -7.06
N CYS A 360 -0.56 -21.31 -8.34
CA CYS A 360 -1.89 -21.52 -8.93
C CYS A 360 -2.29 -23.00 -9.03
N SER A 361 -1.32 -23.92 -9.06
CA SER A 361 -1.53 -25.37 -9.16
C SER A 361 -0.36 -26.16 -8.57
N LYS A 362 -0.59 -27.46 -8.29
CA LYS A 362 0.46 -28.40 -7.86
C LYS A 362 1.55 -28.56 -8.92
N ASP A 363 1.20 -28.43 -10.20
CA ASP A 363 2.17 -28.55 -11.30
C ASP A 363 3.11 -27.34 -11.37
N CYS A 364 2.59 -26.13 -11.15
CA CYS A 364 3.45 -24.94 -11.03
C CYS A 364 4.39 -25.04 -9.83
N GLN A 365 3.90 -25.59 -8.71
CA GLN A 365 4.74 -25.85 -7.54
C GLN A 365 5.85 -26.87 -7.87
N ARG A 366 5.52 -28.01 -8.48
CA ARG A 366 6.50 -29.04 -8.88
C ARG A 366 7.55 -28.47 -9.83
N LEU A 367 7.14 -27.73 -10.85
CA LEU A 367 8.04 -27.13 -11.83
C LEU A 367 8.97 -26.09 -11.19
N HIS A 368 8.43 -25.22 -10.32
CA HIS A 368 9.27 -24.26 -9.58
C HIS A 368 10.26 -24.99 -8.65
N TRP A 369 9.81 -26.07 -8.00
CA TRP A 369 10.64 -26.89 -7.12
C TRP A 369 11.80 -27.59 -7.83
N THR A 370 11.56 -28.13 -9.03
CA THR A 370 12.57 -28.92 -9.76
C THR A 370 13.47 -28.09 -10.66
N LYS A 371 12.95 -27.02 -11.29
CA LYS A 371 13.66 -26.28 -12.35
C LYS A 371 14.18 -24.91 -11.93
N ALA A 372 13.55 -24.25 -10.96
CA ALA A 372 13.81 -22.84 -10.66
C ALA A 372 14.17 -22.64 -9.17
N GLU A 373 15.05 -23.52 -8.67
CA GLU A 373 15.81 -23.39 -7.41
C GLU A 373 15.03 -23.25 -6.10
N HIS A 374 13.70 -23.17 -6.13
CA HIS A 374 12.89 -22.95 -4.93
C HIS A 374 13.18 -23.96 -3.82
N LYS A 375 13.58 -25.20 -4.13
CA LYS A 375 13.98 -26.20 -3.14
C LYS A 375 15.10 -25.73 -2.20
N THR A 376 16.06 -24.95 -2.68
CA THR A 376 17.18 -24.45 -1.88
C THR A 376 16.70 -23.31 -1.00
N ILE A 377 16.12 -22.27 -1.60
CA ILE A 377 15.58 -21.11 -0.87
C ILE A 377 14.51 -21.52 0.14
N CYS A 378 13.64 -22.46 -0.22
CA CYS A 378 12.59 -22.96 0.68
C CYS A 378 13.18 -23.65 1.92
N ARG A 379 14.29 -24.38 1.78
CA ARG A 379 15.00 -24.97 2.92
C ARG A 379 15.66 -23.91 3.78
N THR A 380 16.32 -22.91 3.17
CA THR A 380 16.93 -21.80 3.91
C THR A 380 15.88 -21.00 4.67
N MET A 381 14.77 -20.64 4.04
CA MET A 381 13.64 -19.95 4.70
C MET A 381 13.03 -20.74 5.84
N ARG A 382 12.83 -22.05 5.66
CA ARG A 382 12.33 -22.90 6.73
C ARG A 382 13.27 -22.87 7.92
N ARG A 383 14.58 -23.02 7.70
CA ARG A 383 15.59 -22.95 8.77
C ARG A 383 15.62 -21.59 9.44
N LEU A 384 15.52 -20.51 8.66
CA LEU A 384 15.43 -19.14 9.15
C LEU A 384 14.23 -18.97 10.09
N PHE A 385 13.05 -19.40 9.64
CA PHE A 385 11.83 -19.35 10.45
C PHE A 385 11.88 -20.25 11.68
N ASP A 386 12.43 -21.45 11.56
CA ASP A 386 12.62 -22.37 12.69
C ASP A 386 13.59 -21.75 13.73
N ALA A 387 14.69 -21.13 13.28
CA ALA A 387 15.70 -20.53 14.15
C ALA A 387 15.22 -19.22 14.80
N ALA A 388 14.47 -18.39 14.07
CA ALA A 388 13.84 -17.17 14.57
C ALA A 388 12.54 -17.42 15.36
N ASN A 389 12.14 -18.69 15.55
CA ASN A 389 10.88 -19.09 16.19
C ASN A 389 9.62 -18.44 15.54
N ILE A 390 9.65 -18.27 14.22
CA ILE A 390 8.56 -17.73 13.42
C ILE A 390 7.75 -18.89 12.84
N ALA A 391 6.69 -19.30 13.54
CA ALA A 391 5.85 -20.41 13.07
C ALA A 391 5.21 -20.15 11.69
N THR A 392 4.89 -18.89 11.38
CA THR A 392 4.41 -18.45 10.07
C THR A 392 4.69 -16.96 9.95
N PHE A 393 5.37 -16.56 8.88
CA PHE A 393 5.54 -15.14 8.58
C PHE A 393 4.19 -14.53 8.22
N ARG A 394 3.83 -13.43 8.89
CA ARG A 394 2.57 -12.72 8.69
C ARG A 394 2.85 -11.27 8.33
N LEU A 395 1.89 -10.64 7.66
CA LEU A 395 2.03 -9.24 7.23
C LEU A 395 2.13 -8.27 8.41
N GLU A 396 1.70 -8.69 9.60
CA GLU A 396 1.73 -7.90 10.83
C GLU A 396 3.07 -7.97 11.59
N LEU A 397 4.01 -8.84 11.18
CA LEU A 397 5.32 -8.93 11.83
C LEU A 397 6.14 -7.68 11.47
N SER A 398 6.49 -6.87 12.49
CA SER A 398 7.28 -5.65 12.29
C SER A 398 8.67 -5.98 11.75
N LYS A 399 9.29 -5.00 11.07
CA LYS A 399 10.66 -5.14 10.55
C LYS A 399 11.64 -5.34 11.72
N GLU A 400 11.45 -4.59 12.79
CA GLU A 400 12.28 -4.61 14.00
C GLU A 400 12.19 -5.97 14.72
N ASP A 401 10.98 -6.51 14.88
CA ASP A 401 10.79 -7.84 15.50
C ASP A 401 11.41 -8.94 14.63
N PHE A 402 11.25 -8.84 13.30
CA PHE A 402 11.88 -9.78 12.38
C PHE A 402 13.40 -9.74 12.47
N ILE A 403 14.01 -8.54 12.43
CA ILE A 403 15.46 -8.37 12.56
C ILE A 403 15.94 -8.90 13.91
N SER A 404 15.24 -8.55 15.00
CA SER A 404 15.57 -9.01 16.35
C SER A 404 15.56 -10.54 16.45
N ALA A 405 14.52 -11.18 15.91
CA ALA A 405 14.38 -12.63 15.91
C ALA A 405 15.47 -13.32 15.07
N CYS A 406 15.81 -12.77 13.91
CA CYS A 406 16.85 -13.33 13.06
C CYS A 406 18.26 -13.14 13.65
N ARG A 407 18.52 -12.03 14.36
CA ARG A 407 19.76 -11.82 15.12
C ARG A 407 19.88 -12.77 16.30
N ALA A 408 18.79 -13.00 17.04
CA ALA A 408 18.74 -13.98 18.14
C ALA A 408 19.01 -15.41 17.64
N ALA A 409 18.70 -15.68 16.37
CA ALA A 409 18.97 -16.94 15.70
C ALA A 409 20.41 -17.11 15.18
N HIS A 410 21.28 -16.10 15.34
CA HIS A 410 22.67 -16.08 14.86
C HIS A 410 22.81 -16.36 13.35
N LEU A 411 21.88 -15.86 12.54
CA LEU A 411 22.01 -15.90 11.07
C LEU A 411 23.05 -14.86 10.62
N ASN A 412 23.92 -15.24 9.68
CA ASN A 412 24.89 -14.32 9.09
C ASN A 412 24.26 -13.50 7.95
N ASP A 413 24.89 -12.39 7.58
CA ASP A 413 24.37 -11.46 6.57
C ASP A 413 24.44 -12.06 5.15
N ASP A 414 25.54 -12.75 4.80
CA ASP A 414 25.77 -13.34 3.47
C ASP A 414 24.66 -14.32 3.05
N ASP A 415 24.21 -15.18 3.97
CA ASP A 415 23.17 -16.16 3.70
C ASP A 415 21.80 -15.51 3.51
N LEU A 416 21.60 -14.33 4.11
CA LEU A 416 20.36 -13.58 4.00
C LEU A 416 20.31 -12.76 2.74
N GLU A 417 21.44 -12.22 2.30
CA GLU A 417 21.56 -11.48 1.04
C GLU A 417 21.16 -12.38 -0.14
N ALA A 418 21.75 -13.58 -0.23
CA ALA A 418 21.38 -14.54 -1.28
C ALA A 418 19.90 -14.95 -1.26
N VAL A 419 19.26 -14.98 -0.08
CA VAL A 419 17.83 -15.28 0.04
C VAL A 419 16.97 -14.07 -0.30
N ALA A 420 17.41 -12.87 0.10
CA ALA A 420 16.76 -11.61 -0.21
C ALA A 420 16.70 -11.42 -1.73
N ASP A 421 17.82 -11.60 -2.43
CA ASP A 421 17.90 -11.48 -3.90
C ASP A 421 16.89 -12.38 -4.61
N VAL A 422 16.71 -13.61 -4.13
CA VAL A 422 15.75 -14.52 -4.76
C VAL A 422 14.31 -14.13 -4.44
N TYR A 423 13.99 -13.69 -3.23
CA TYR A 423 12.63 -13.22 -2.94
C TYR A 423 12.30 -11.90 -3.63
N GLU A 424 13.29 -11.03 -3.78
CA GLU A 424 13.22 -9.86 -4.62
C GLU A 424 12.89 -10.31 -6.04
N TYR A 425 13.73 -11.13 -6.68
CA TYR A 425 13.48 -11.69 -8.01
C TYR A 425 12.09 -12.34 -8.13
N ILE A 426 11.69 -13.19 -7.17
CA ILE A 426 10.36 -13.80 -7.15
C ILE A 426 9.31 -12.71 -7.14
N SER A 427 9.44 -11.67 -6.33
CA SER A 427 8.48 -10.56 -6.24
C SER A 427 8.36 -9.74 -7.54
N THR A 428 9.44 -9.66 -8.34
CA THR A 428 9.51 -8.81 -9.54
C THR A 428 9.13 -9.52 -10.86
N THR A 429 9.35 -10.83 -10.99
CA THR A 429 9.53 -11.49 -12.30
C THR A 429 8.30 -11.97 -13.10
N ASN A 430 7.07 -11.72 -12.68
CA ASN A 430 5.88 -12.24 -13.39
C ASN A 430 5.23 -11.26 -14.39
N GLN A 431 6.02 -10.39 -15.03
CA GLN A 431 5.47 -9.53 -16.08
C GLN A 431 5.32 -10.31 -17.41
N PRO A 432 4.16 -10.23 -18.08
CA PRO A 432 4.01 -10.77 -19.42
C PRO A 432 5.04 -10.14 -20.38
N GLY A 433 5.86 -10.96 -21.05
CA GLY A 433 6.67 -10.52 -22.20
C GLY A 433 8.19 -10.40 -22.02
N MET A 434 8.77 -10.74 -20.87
CA MET A 434 10.24 -10.92 -20.77
C MET A 434 10.61 -12.36 -21.16
N PRO A 435 11.42 -12.60 -22.22
CA PRO A 435 11.92 -13.92 -22.53
C PRO A 435 12.82 -14.40 -21.38
N TYR A 436 12.46 -15.54 -20.80
CA TYR A 436 13.28 -16.21 -19.79
C TYR A 436 14.55 -16.72 -20.45
N ASN A 437 15.70 -16.14 -20.11
CA ASN A 437 16.99 -16.58 -20.62
C ASN A 437 17.59 -17.58 -19.62
N ASP A 438 17.60 -18.87 -19.98
CA ASP A 438 18.07 -19.99 -19.12
C ASP A 438 19.55 -19.86 -18.69
N THR A 439 20.32 -18.91 -19.25
CA THR A 439 21.78 -18.84 -19.13
C THR A 439 22.31 -17.99 -17.95
N ASP A 440 21.51 -17.08 -17.37
CA ASP A 440 22.01 -16.14 -16.35
C ASP A 440 22.08 -16.70 -14.93
N HIS A 441 21.43 -17.84 -14.63
CA HIS A 441 21.35 -18.36 -13.26
C HIS A 441 22.50 -19.27 -12.84
N THR A 442 23.42 -19.61 -13.75
CA THR A 442 24.57 -20.48 -13.43
C THR A 442 25.59 -19.84 -12.45
N GLN A 443 25.44 -18.57 -12.07
CA GLN A 443 26.33 -17.88 -11.13
C GLN A 443 25.85 -17.84 -9.67
N ILE A 444 24.63 -18.26 -9.32
CA ILE A 444 24.14 -18.31 -7.91
C ILE A 444 24.59 -19.62 -7.20
N GLY A 445 25.82 -20.06 -7.48
CA GLY A 445 26.38 -21.34 -7.02
C GLY A 445 26.86 -21.38 -5.54
N GLY A 446 26.75 -20.28 -4.80
CA GLY A 446 27.33 -20.12 -3.45
C GLY A 446 26.67 -20.93 -2.32
N LEU A 447 25.41 -21.37 -2.49
CA LEU A 447 24.61 -21.96 -1.40
C LEU A 447 24.95 -23.43 -1.07
N SER A 448 25.94 -24.04 -1.72
CA SER A 448 26.32 -25.46 -1.53
C SER A 448 27.23 -25.72 -0.32
N GLY A 449 27.80 -24.68 0.31
CA GLY A 449 28.77 -24.80 1.43
C GLY A 449 28.18 -25.17 2.81
N TRP A 450 26.86 -25.16 2.96
CA TRP A 450 26.17 -25.30 4.25
C TRP A 450 26.25 -26.69 4.92
N HIS A 451 26.78 -27.72 4.26
CA HIS A 451 26.62 -29.11 4.73
C HIS A 451 27.72 -29.63 5.68
N LYS A 452 28.75 -28.85 6.06
CA LYS A 452 29.91 -29.41 6.78
C LYS A 452 30.38 -28.77 8.09
N SER A 453 29.84 -27.64 8.54
CA SER A 453 30.38 -26.97 9.74
C SER A 453 29.29 -26.54 10.72
N THR A 454 28.68 -27.48 11.45
CA THR A 454 28.08 -27.29 12.78
C THR A 454 27.35 -28.57 13.21
N LEU A 455 28.11 -29.62 13.56
CA LEU A 455 27.63 -30.77 14.35
C LEU A 455 28.83 -31.64 14.74
N SER A 456 29.64 -31.14 15.67
CA SER A 456 30.50 -31.99 16.51
C SER A 456 30.80 -31.24 17.80
N ARG A 457 29.89 -31.37 18.77
CA ARG A 457 30.12 -31.19 20.22
C ARG A 457 28.78 -31.36 20.94
N ARG A 458 28.47 -32.60 21.30
CA ARG A 458 27.63 -32.97 22.46
C ARG A 458 27.75 -34.47 22.66
N GLY A 459 28.26 -34.86 23.83
CA GLY A 459 28.30 -36.24 24.31
C GLY A 459 29.67 -36.59 24.88
N ASP A 460 29.93 -36.21 26.13
CA ASP A 460 30.52 -37.10 27.14
C ASP A 460 30.76 -36.31 28.44
N LEU A 461 29.83 -36.52 29.37
CA LEU A 461 29.94 -36.13 30.77
C LEU A 461 29.17 -37.22 31.53
N ASP A 462 29.90 -38.27 31.93
CA ASP A 462 29.61 -39.11 33.09
C ASP A 462 30.69 -40.19 33.25
N ARG A 463 31.58 -39.99 34.23
CA ARG A 463 32.12 -40.99 35.20
C ARG A 463 33.42 -40.48 35.81
N LEU A 464 33.30 -39.85 36.97
CA LEU A 464 34.37 -39.73 37.96
C LEU A 464 34.22 -40.89 38.96
N THR A 465 35.27 -41.69 39.09
CA THR A 465 35.53 -42.51 40.30
C THR A 465 37.01 -42.38 40.68
N PRO A 466 37.36 -42.43 41.97
CA PRO A 466 38.60 -41.86 42.49
C PRO A 466 39.75 -42.87 42.50
N PHE A 467 40.96 -42.35 42.30
CA PHE A 467 42.23 -43.03 42.49
C PHE A 467 42.46 -43.32 43.99
N THR A 468 42.58 -44.61 44.34
CA THR A 468 43.22 -45.06 45.57
C THR A 468 44.64 -45.51 45.26
N ALA A 469 45.60 -44.89 45.94
CA ALA A 469 46.98 -45.32 45.97
C ALA A 469 47.09 -46.63 46.78
N ASN A 470 47.84 -47.60 46.27
CA ASN A 470 48.34 -48.70 47.09
C ASN A 470 49.79 -49.01 46.72
N THR A 471 50.66 -48.69 47.66
CA THR A 471 52.04 -49.12 47.80
C THR A 471 52.08 -50.58 48.24
N GLN A 472 53.00 -51.37 47.68
CA GLN A 472 53.55 -52.55 48.36
C GLN A 472 55.06 -52.69 48.10
N PRO A 473 55.81 -53.33 49.00
CA PRO A 473 57.25 -53.16 49.16
C PRO A 473 58.10 -54.30 48.55
N ILE A 474 59.35 -53.93 48.26
CA ILE A 474 60.63 -54.66 48.44
C ILE A 474 60.64 -56.18 48.15
N SER A 475 61.38 -56.54 47.10
CA SER A 475 62.61 -57.36 47.21
C SER A 475 63.67 -56.82 46.26
#